data_AF-A0A267ME00-F1
#
_entry.id   AF-A0A267ME00-F1
#
_cell.length_a   1.000
_cell.length_b   1.000
_cell.length_c   1.000
_cell.angle_alpha   90.00
_cell.angle_beta   90.00
_cell.angle_gamma   90.00
#
_symmetry.space_group_name_H-M   'P 1'
#
loop_
_entity.id
_entity.type
_entity.pdbx_description
1 polymer ?
#
loop_
_entity_poly.entity_id
_entity_poly.type
_entity_poly.pdbx_seq_one_letter_code
_entity_poly.pdbx_strand_id
1 'polypeptide(L)'
;MAVSGYRSYNRQKSIFASDVNKYGVEKTNQFSAKPGESEHQTGLAIDVSSPAVNYRLTQSFEETKEGKWIKENAPRFGFIIRYEEGKESITGYQYEPWHLRYVGRETAKEIVNRNISFEEYLGKI
;
A
#
# COMPACT_ATOMS: atom_id res chain seq x y z
N MET A 1 -11.06 7.73 5.97
CA MET A 1 -10.31 8.08 7.19
C MET A 1 -8.89 7.55 7.07
N ALA A 2 -7.90 8.32 7.52
CA ALA A 2 -6.52 7.85 7.62
C ALA A 2 -6.36 6.88 8.81
N VAL A 3 -5.69 5.75 8.60
CA VAL A 3 -5.50 4.68 9.60
C VAL A 3 -4.04 4.61 10.04
N SER A 4 -3.09 4.65 9.10
CA SER A 4 -1.66 4.56 9.38
C SER A 4 -0.85 5.37 8.37
N GLY A 5 -0.14 6.41 8.83
CA GLY A 5 0.75 7.25 8.02
C GLY A 5 2.22 6.92 8.28
N TYR A 6 3.00 7.93 8.71
CA TYR A 6 4.40 7.70 9.10
C TYR A 6 4.53 6.66 10.22
N ARG A 7 5.51 5.78 10.07
CA ARG A 7 5.85 4.74 11.05
C ARG A 7 7.36 4.66 11.19
N SER A 8 7.88 4.82 12.41
CA SER A 8 9.33 4.75 12.65
C SER A 8 9.91 3.35 12.43
N TYR A 9 11.24 3.28 12.27
CA TYR A 9 11.96 2.01 12.18
C TYR A 9 11.65 1.06 13.34
N ASN A 10 11.76 1.56 14.57
CA ASN A 10 11.50 0.77 15.77
C ASN A 10 10.07 0.26 15.84
N ARG A 11 9.09 1.07 15.41
CA ARG A 11 7.69 0.63 15.36
C ARG A 11 7.48 -0.46 14.30
N GLN A 12 8.07 -0.34 13.12
CA GLN A 12 8.02 -1.40 12.11
C GLN A 12 8.68 -2.69 12.61
N LYS A 13 9.80 -2.58 13.34
CA LYS A 13 10.46 -3.73 13.99
C LYS A 13 9.55 -4.45 14.96
N SER A 14 8.84 -3.73 15.81
CA SER A 14 7.87 -4.33 16.75
C SER A 14 6.70 -4.99 16.03
N ILE A 15 6.14 -4.37 14.98
CA ILE A 15 5.03 -4.94 14.19
C ILE A 15 5.48 -6.22 13.50
N PHE A 16 6.58 -6.17 12.75
CA PHE A 16 7.10 -7.32 12.03
C PHE A 16 7.41 -8.49 12.98
N ALA A 17 8.03 -8.24 14.13
CA ALA A 17 8.29 -9.27 15.12
C ALA A 17 6.99 -9.89 15.69
N SER A 18 5.97 -9.07 15.94
CA SER A 18 4.65 -9.54 16.38
C SER A 18 3.97 -10.41 15.33
N ASP A 19 4.04 -10.01 14.05
CA ASP A 19 3.45 -10.75 12.94
C ASP A 19 4.18 -12.08 12.72
N VAL A 20 5.52 -12.08 12.76
CA VAL A 20 6.33 -13.31 12.67
C VAL A 20 5.96 -14.29 13.78
N ASN A 21 5.79 -13.83 15.01
CA ASN A 21 5.40 -14.68 16.13
C ASN A 21 4.01 -15.31 15.92
N LYS A 22 3.11 -14.63 15.20
CA LYS A 22 1.74 -15.07 15.00
C LYS A 22 1.55 -15.93 13.74
N TYR A 23 2.29 -15.63 12.68
CA TYR A 23 2.05 -16.16 11.33
C TYR A 23 3.25 -16.88 10.72
N GLY A 24 4.43 -16.79 11.33
CA GLY A 24 5.68 -17.28 10.77
C GLY A 24 6.29 -16.30 9.77
N VAL A 25 7.60 -16.44 9.53
CA VAL A 25 8.39 -15.50 8.70
C VAL A 25 7.92 -15.47 7.25
N GLU A 26 7.70 -16.63 6.63
CA GLU A 26 7.31 -16.71 5.21
C GLU A 26 5.99 -15.99 4.94
N LYS A 27 4.96 -16.27 5.75
CA LYS A 27 3.65 -15.63 5.61
C LYS A 27 3.70 -14.14 5.93
N THR A 28 4.48 -13.74 6.94
CA THR A 28 4.63 -12.33 7.32
C THR A 28 5.23 -11.50 6.19
N ASN A 29 6.22 -12.02 5.47
CA ASN A 29 6.86 -11.31 4.36
C ASN A 29 5.90 -11.02 3.18
N GLN A 30 4.71 -11.64 3.12
CA GLN A 30 3.73 -11.40 2.05
C GLN A 30 2.86 -10.16 2.29
N PHE A 31 2.80 -9.65 3.54
CA PHE A 31 1.92 -8.54 3.91
C PHE A 31 2.56 -7.52 4.87
N SER A 32 3.75 -7.80 5.41
CA SER A 32 4.43 -6.94 6.36
C SER A 32 5.87 -6.74 5.94
N ALA A 33 6.21 -5.49 5.61
CA ALA A 33 7.56 -5.12 5.22
C ALA A 33 8.55 -5.31 6.36
N LYS A 34 9.79 -5.70 6.03
CA LYS A 34 10.86 -5.72 7.02
C LYS A 34 11.17 -4.29 7.50
N PRO A 35 11.71 -4.14 8.72
CA PRO A 35 12.14 -2.82 9.19
C PRO A 35 13.26 -2.28 8.29
N GLY A 36 13.06 -1.09 7.72
CA GLY A 36 13.97 -0.50 6.72
C GLY A 36 13.43 -0.58 5.29
N GLU A 37 12.44 -1.44 5.05
CA GLU A 37 11.85 -1.70 3.73
C GLU A 37 10.39 -1.21 3.64
N SER A 38 9.83 -0.70 4.74
CA SER A 38 8.44 -0.20 4.78
C SER A 38 8.34 1.21 4.23
N GLU A 39 7.45 1.42 3.26
CA GLU A 39 7.21 2.76 2.70
C GLU A 39 6.66 3.75 3.73
N HIS A 40 5.96 3.29 4.77
CA HIS A 40 5.54 4.15 5.89
C HIS A 40 6.71 4.84 6.61
N GLN A 41 7.92 4.30 6.53
CA GLN A 41 9.11 4.93 7.11
C GLN A 41 9.53 6.19 6.34
N THR A 42 9.13 6.32 5.08
CA THR A 42 9.38 7.52 4.27
C THR A 42 8.43 8.66 4.60
N GLY A 43 7.30 8.36 5.26
CA GLY A 43 6.20 9.32 5.44
C GLY A 43 5.40 9.62 4.16
N LEU A 44 5.68 8.92 3.06
CA LEU A 44 4.98 9.08 1.77
C LEU A 44 3.89 8.03 1.53
N ALA A 45 3.70 7.09 2.45
CA ALA A 45 2.65 6.08 2.41
C ALA A 45 1.57 6.32 3.46
N ILE A 46 0.33 6.04 3.10
CA ILE A 46 -0.83 6.14 3.98
C ILE A 46 -1.82 5.00 3.73
N ASP A 47 -2.16 4.30 4.82
CA ASP A 47 -3.28 3.36 4.83
C ASP A 47 -4.57 4.14 5.14
N VAL A 48 -5.59 3.92 4.33
CA VAL A 48 -6.91 4.55 4.47
C VAL A 48 -8.01 3.52 4.54
N SER A 49 -9.11 3.87 5.19
CA SER A 49 -10.30 3.02 5.25
C SER A 49 -11.58 3.85 5.36
N SER A 50 -12.73 3.21 5.40
CA SER A 50 -14.04 3.86 5.53
C SER A 50 -14.93 3.17 6.57
N PRO A 51 -15.97 3.86 7.06
CA PRO A 51 -16.97 3.24 7.93
C PRO A 51 -17.64 2.01 7.31
N ALA A 52 -17.75 1.96 5.97
CA ALA A 52 -18.38 0.85 5.24
C ALA A 52 -17.68 -0.50 5.45
N VAL A 53 -16.41 -0.51 5.85
CA VAL A 53 -15.65 -1.72 6.21
C VAL A 53 -15.20 -1.72 7.67
N ASN A 54 -15.92 -0.98 8.53
CA ASN A 54 -15.60 -0.82 9.95
C ASN A 54 -14.14 -0.37 10.18
N TYR A 55 -13.63 0.50 9.29
CA TYR A 55 -12.26 1.00 9.31
C TYR A 55 -11.17 -0.07 9.21
N ARG A 56 -11.51 -1.29 8.79
CA ARG A 56 -10.54 -2.37 8.58
C ARG A 56 -9.71 -2.11 7.32
N LEU A 57 -8.45 -2.52 7.35
CA LEU A 57 -7.59 -2.62 6.18
C LEU A 57 -7.83 -3.99 5.55
N THR A 58 -8.65 -4.03 4.50
CA THR A 58 -9.13 -5.27 3.88
C THR A 58 -9.45 -5.05 2.41
N GLN A 59 -9.35 -6.09 1.59
CA GLN A 59 -9.58 -5.99 0.16
C GLN A 59 -11.00 -5.54 -0.17
N SER A 60 -12.00 -5.91 0.65
CA SER A 60 -13.39 -5.44 0.46
C SER A 60 -13.57 -3.92 0.55
N PHE A 61 -12.54 -3.17 0.98
CA PHE A 61 -12.52 -1.72 0.87
C PHE A 61 -12.70 -1.24 -0.57
N GLU A 62 -12.19 -1.98 -1.56
CA GLU A 62 -12.33 -1.63 -2.97
C GLU A 62 -13.78 -1.57 -3.44
N GLU A 63 -14.67 -2.35 -2.82
CA GLU A 63 -16.07 -2.44 -3.22
C GLU A 63 -16.91 -1.28 -2.68
N THR A 64 -16.37 -0.57 -1.70
CA THR A 64 -17.02 0.60 -1.10
C THR A 64 -17.02 1.79 -2.06
N LYS A 65 -17.92 2.75 -1.82
CA LYS A 65 -17.95 4.00 -2.58
C LYS A 65 -16.63 4.77 -2.44
N GLU A 66 -16.04 4.75 -1.26
CA GLU A 66 -14.77 5.42 -0.96
C GLU A 66 -13.59 4.75 -1.67
N GLY A 67 -13.53 3.42 -1.66
CA GLY A 67 -12.49 2.65 -2.34
C GLY A 67 -12.52 2.87 -3.86
N LYS A 68 -13.71 2.80 -4.48
CA LYS A 68 -13.90 3.09 -5.92
C LYS A 68 -13.48 4.52 -6.25
N TRP A 69 -13.90 5.49 -5.44
CA TRP A 69 -13.50 6.88 -5.63
C TRP A 69 -11.98 7.06 -5.54
N ILE A 70 -11.32 6.40 -4.59
CA ILE A 70 -9.86 6.45 -4.45
C ILE A 70 -9.17 5.86 -5.67
N LYS A 71 -9.58 4.67 -6.14
CA LYS A 71 -9.00 4.03 -7.33
C LYS A 71 -9.06 4.95 -8.55
N GLU A 72 -10.16 5.68 -8.72
CA GLU A 72 -10.35 6.60 -9.85
C GLU A 72 -9.64 7.96 -9.66
N ASN A 73 -9.53 8.46 -8.43
CA ASN A 73 -9.16 9.87 -8.20
C ASN A 73 -7.79 10.08 -7.56
N ALA A 74 -7.23 9.09 -6.86
CA ALA A 74 -5.92 9.20 -6.20
C ALA A 74 -4.80 9.76 -7.12
N PRO A 75 -4.70 9.36 -8.41
CA PRO A 75 -3.65 9.86 -9.30
C PRO A 75 -3.73 11.38 -9.56
N ARG A 76 -4.94 11.95 -9.51
CA ARG A 76 -5.16 13.41 -9.65
C ARG A 76 -4.47 14.19 -8.54
N PHE A 77 -4.27 13.56 -7.38
CA PHE A 77 -3.67 14.14 -6.19
C PHE A 77 -2.22 13.66 -5.96
N GLY A 78 -1.66 12.86 -6.88
CA GLY A 78 -0.28 12.38 -6.79
C GLY A 78 -0.10 11.09 -6.00
N PHE A 79 -1.19 10.36 -5.74
CA PHE A 79 -1.17 9.07 -5.09
C PHE A 79 -1.45 7.94 -6.08
N ILE A 80 -0.86 6.78 -5.85
CA ILE A 80 -1.18 5.52 -6.50
C ILE A 80 -1.66 4.51 -5.46
N ILE A 81 -2.49 3.55 -5.87
CA ILE A 81 -2.64 2.30 -5.11
C ILE A 81 -1.33 1.54 -5.30
N ARG A 82 -0.60 1.30 -4.21
CA ARG A 82 0.80 0.88 -4.28
C ARG A 82 0.98 -0.58 -4.69
N TYR A 83 0.07 -1.41 -4.22
CA TYR A 83 0.05 -2.85 -4.43
C TYR A 83 -1.27 -3.19 -5.12
N GLU A 84 -1.22 -3.29 -6.45
CA GLU A 84 -2.37 -3.58 -7.31
C GLU A 84 -2.56 -5.08 -7.51
N GLU A 85 -3.81 -5.48 -7.79
CA GLU A 85 -4.16 -6.86 -8.13
C GLU A 85 -3.43 -7.31 -9.40
N GLY A 86 -2.84 -8.50 -9.38
CA GLY A 86 -2.09 -9.06 -10.50
C GLY A 86 -0.65 -8.56 -10.64
N LYS A 87 -0.17 -7.72 -9.70
CA LYS A 87 1.22 -7.22 -9.65
C LYS A 87 2.02 -7.82 -8.48
N GLU A 88 1.54 -8.88 -7.86
CA GLU A 88 2.14 -9.50 -6.67
C GLU A 88 3.52 -10.09 -6.98
N SER A 89 3.71 -10.66 -8.17
CA SER A 89 5.01 -11.22 -8.60
C SER A 89 6.09 -10.15 -8.80
N ILE A 90 5.70 -8.90 -9.02
CA ILE A 90 6.61 -7.77 -9.23
C ILE A 90 6.85 -7.03 -7.91
N THR A 91 5.77 -6.72 -7.18
CA THR A 91 5.85 -5.93 -5.95
C THR A 91 6.23 -6.77 -4.72
N GLY A 92 5.96 -8.07 -4.74
CA GLY A 92 6.14 -8.98 -3.60
C GLY A 92 5.03 -8.93 -2.55
N TYR A 93 3.99 -8.11 -2.75
CA TYR A 93 2.87 -7.96 -1.82
C TYR A 93 1.57 -8.38 -2.49
N GLN A 94 0.65 -8.92 -1.68
CA GLN A 94 -0.74 -9.11 -2.09
C GLN A 94 -1.40 -7.76 -2.44
N TYR A 95 -2.52 -7.81 -3.14
CA TYR A 95 -3.34 -6.63 -3.40
C TYR A 95 -3.80 -5.92 -2.12
N GLU A 96 -3.53 -4.61 -2.02
CA GLU A 96 -3.87 -3.76 -0.88
C GLU A 96 -4.56 -2.46 -1.33
N PRO A 97 -5.89 -2.45 -1.58
CA PRO A 97 -6.61 -1.26 -2.05
C PRO A 97 -6.61 -0.07 -1.07
N TRP A 98 -6.21 -0.30 0.18
CA TRP A 98 -6.11 0.73 1.20
C TRP A 98 -4.76 1.45 1.23
N HIS A 99 -3.70 0.89 0.63
CA HIS A 99 -2.34 1.38 0.77
C HIS A 99 -2.00 2.36 -0.36
N LEU A 100 -1.97 3.65 -0.02
CA LEU A 100 -1.68 4.72 -0.97
C LEU A 100 -0.24 5.21 -0.83
N ARG A 101 0.44 5.35 -1.96
CA ARG A 101 1.79 5.90 -2.05
C ARG A 101 1.80 7.22 -2.80
N TYR A 102 2.32 8.28 -2.18
CA TYR A 102 2.58 9.56 -2.84
C TYR A 102 3.83 9.46 -3.71
N VAL A 103 3.68 9.79 -4.99
CA VAL A 103 4.75 9.84 -6.00
C VAL A 103 4.76 11.16 -6.78
N GLY A 104 3.83 12.08 -6.48
CA GLY A 104 3.65 13.31 -7.24
C GLY A 104 2.64 13.15 -8.38
N ARG A 105 2.01 14.26 -8.80
CA ARG A 105 0.84 14.27 -9.70
C ARG A 105 1.15 13.73 -11.10
N GLU A 106 2.29 14.09 -11.67
CA GLU A 106 2.65 13.66 -13.03
C GLU A 106 2.99 12.18 -13.05
N THR A 107 3.87 11.74 -12.16
CA THR A 107 4.24 10.33 -12.00
C THR A 107 3.04 9.44 -11.70
N ALA A 108 2.14 9.83 -10.78
CA ALA A 108 0.97 9.02 -10.44
C ALA A 108 0.05 8.82 -11.65
N LYS A 109 -0.18 9.87 -12.43
CA LYS A 109 -0.97 9.78 -13.68
C LYS A 109 -0.30 8.88 -14.70
N GLU A 110 1.01 8.98 -14.87
CA GLU A 110 1.74 8.16 -15.82
C GLU A 110 1.66 6.66 -15.47
N ILE A 111 1.90 6.33 -14.20
CA ILE A 111 1.83 4.96 -13.67
C ILE A 111 0.45 4.35 -13.96
N VAL A 112 -0.62 5.06 -13.59
CA VAL A 112 -1.99 4.56 -13.79
C VAL A 112 -2.39 4.50 -15.27
N ASN A 113 -2.03 5.50 -16.08
CA ASN A 113 -2.32 5.49 -17.52
C ASN A 113 -1.63 4.33 -18.25
N ARG A 114 -0.44 3.94 -17.80
CA ARG A 114 0.32 2.81 -18.35
C ARG A 114 -0.08 1.47 -17.73
N ASN A 115 -0.89 1.47 -16.67
CA ASN A 115 -1.28 0.28 -15.91
C ASN A 115 -0.07 -0.54 -15.43
N ILE A 116 0.89 0.15 -14.82
CA ILE A 116 2.14 -0.43 -14.31
C ILE A 116 2.28 -0.19 -12.81
N SER A 117 3.06 -1.04 -12.14
CA SER A 117 3.51 -0.86 -10.76
C SER A 117 4.58 0.23 -10.65
N PHE A 118 4.89 0.63 -9.41
CA PHE A 118 5.96 1.59 -9.16
C PHE A 118 7.35 1.02 -9.49
N GLU A 119 7.57 -0.27 -9.25
CA GLU A 119 8.78 -0.99 -9.64
C GLU A 119 8.99 -0.95 -11.16
N GLU A 120 7.96 -1.23 -11.94
CA GLU A 120 7.97 -1.13 -13.41
C GLU A 120 8.27 0.30 -13.87
N TYR A 121 7.72 1.32 -13.21
CA TYR A 121 8.02 2.72 -13.49
C TYR A 121 9.49 3.07 -13.23
N LEU A 122 10.07 2.54 -12.15
CA LEU A 122 11.47 2.76 -11.78
C LEU A 122 12.46 1.91 -12.60
N GLY A 123 11.98 1.00 -13.45
CA GLY A 123 12.82 0.08 -14.22
C GLY A 123 13.54 -0.97 -13.36
N LYS A 124 12.94 -1.37 -12.22
CA LYS A 124 13.53 -2.31 -11.24
C LYS A 124 12.96 -3.73 -11.36
N ILE A 125 12.81 -4.21 -12.59
CA ILE A 125 12.28 -5.55 -12.90
C ILE A 125 13.42 -6.50 -13.24
#